data_AF-A0A6P8HHU7-F1
#
_entry.id   AF-A0A6P8HHU7-F1
#
_cell.length_a   1.000
_cell.length_b   1.000
_cell.length_c   1.000
_cell.angle_alpha   90.00
_cell.angle_beta   90.00
_cell.angle_gamma   90.00
#
_symmetry.space_group_name_H-M   'P 1'
#
loop_
_entity.id
_entity.type
_entity.pdbx_description
1 polymer ?
#
loop_
_entity_poly.entity_id
_entity_poly.type
_entity_poly.pdbx_seq_one_letter_code
_entity_poly.pdbx_strand_id
1 'polypeptide(L)'
;MWNTTDQKEILAVSWGIRKGNIPDPQFISVNGYNGRVYINENIGDTLKRRVEFLGNLTIGRAWFVLKNLTVNDTNEYIASISDDVSRVLPYYAHLMVAEKGKAPSSDLI
;
A
#
# COMPACT_ATOMS: atom_id res chain seq x y z
N MET A 1 9.52 -1.85 -2.80
CA MET A 1 9.78 -1.00 -1.61
C MET A 1 9.73 0.44 -2.09
N TRP A 2 8.80 1.26 -1.61
CA TRP A 2 8.52 2.58 -2.20
C TRP A 2 9.34 3.68 -1.51
N ASN A 3 10.46 4.03 -2.13
CA ASN A 3 11.30 5.18 -1.78
C ASN A 3 11.35 6.11 -2.99
N THR A 4 11.46 7.42 -2.78
CA THR A 4 11.93 8.33 -3.84
C THR A 4 13.43 8.08 -4.04
N THR A 5 13.88 8.05 -5.30
CA THR A 5 15.26 7.67 -5.68
C THR A 5 16.32 8.64 -5.12
N ASP A 6 15.89 9.81 -4.67
CA ASP A 6 16.67 10.95 -4.23
C ASP A 6 16.33 11.42 -2.80
N GLN A 7 15.53 10.66 -2.05
CA GLN A 7 14.98 11.08 -0.74
C GLN A 7 14.14 12.36 -0.81
N LYS A 8 13.66 12.73 -2.00
CA LYS A 8 12.74 13.86 -2.16
C LYS A 8 11.50 13.65 -1.31
N GLU A 9 11.06 14.73 -0.69
CA GLU A 9 9.82 14.80 0.07
C GLU A 9 8.63 14.27 -0.75
N ILE A 10 7.81 13.46 -0.09
CA ILE A 10 6.51 13.03 -0.61
C ILE A 10 5.45 13.98 -0.03
N LEU A 11 4.69 14.64 -0.89
CA LEU A 11 3.62 15.55 -0.49
C LEU A 11 2.38 14.81 0.00
N ALA A 12 2.06 13.67 -0.61
CA ALA A 12 0.97 12.82 -0.17
C ALA A 12 1.15 11.39 -0.68
N VAL A 13 0.57 10.44 0.05
CA VAL A 13 0.49 9.06 -0.43
C VAL A 13 -0.85 8.43 -0.05
N SER A 14 -1.39 7.62 -0.94
CA SER A 14 -2.49 6.70 -0.64
C SER A 14 -2.14 5.27 -1.04
N TRP A 15 -2.69 4.31 -0.31
CA TRP A 15 -2.43 2.89 -0.54
C TRP A 15 -3.70 2.06 -0.37
N GLY A 16 -3.85 1.03 -1.20
CA GLY A 16 -5.02 0.13 -1.18
C GLY A 16 -4.96 -0.91 -2.28
N ILE A 17 -6.11 -1.53 -2.56
CA ILE A 17 -6.27 -2.48 -3.67
C ILE A 17 -6.27 -1.72 -4.98
N ARG A 18 -5.60 -2.24 -6.00
CA ARG A 18 -5.50 -1.61 -7.30
C ARG A 18 -6.83 -1.68 -8.05
N LYS A 19 -7.31 -0.53 -8.51
CA LYS A 19 -8.37 -0.42 -9.52
C LYS A 19 -7.92 0.58 -10.60
N GLY A 20 -7.37 0.05 -11.69
CA GLY A 20 -6.68 0.88 -12.68
C GLY A 20 -5.42 1.53 -12.07
N ASN A 21 -5.43 2.86 -12.00
CA ASN A 21 -4.32 3.66 -11.45
C ASN A 21 -4.64 4.31 -10.09
N ILE A 22 -5.71 3.88 -9.43
CA ILE A 22 -6.11 4.40 -8.12
C ILE A 22 -6.23 3.26 -7.09
N PRO A 23 -6.04 3.55 -5.80
CA PRO A 23 -6.38 2.63 -4.73
C PRO A 23 -7.90 2.65 -4.48
N ASP A 24 -8.59 1.56 -4.80
CA ASP A 24 -10.01 1.37 -4.52
C ASP A 24 -10.31 -0.13 -4.21
N PRO A 25 -10.67 -0.46 -2.96
CA PRO A 25 -10.74 0.44 -1.81
C PRO A 25 -9.38 1.00 -1.38
N GLN A 26 -9.35 2.29 -1.04
CA GLN A 26 -8.23 2.91 -0.34
C GLN A 26 -8.21 2.45 1.13
N PHE A 27 -7.06 2.02 1.63
CA PHE A 27 -6.89 1.62 3.03
C PHE A 27 -6.35 2.76 3.89
N ILE A 28 -5.27 3.38 3.41
CA ILE A 28 -4.54 4.44 4.11
C ILE A 28 -4.34 5.61 3.16
N SER A 29 -4.46 6.83 3.69
CA SER A 29 -3.88 8.03 3.08
C SER A 29 -3.07 8.82 4.11
N VAL A 30 -2.01 9.45 3.66
CA VAL A 30 -1.14 10.30 4.49
C VAL A 30 -0.89 11.60 3.73
N ASN A 31 -1.13 12.71 4.39
CA ASN A 31 -0.82 14.04 3.86
C ASN A 31 0.51 14.52 4.48
N GLY A 32 1.46 14.90 3.64
CA GLY A 32 2.78 15.39 4.04
C GLY A 32 2.75 16.70 4.84
N TYR A 33 1.73 17.56 4.65
CA TYR A 33 1.64 18.84 5.36
C TYR A 33 1.48 18.69 6.88
N ASN A 34 0.79 17.65 7.35
CA ASN A 34 0.57 17.42 8.77
C ASN A 34 1.06 16.03 9.25
N GLY A 35 1.58 15.21 8.33
CA GLY A 35 2.01 13.83 8.60
C GLY A 35 0.90 12.91 9.10
N ARG A 36 -0.38 13.36 9.07
CA ARG A 36 -1.47 12.62 9.68
C ARG A 36 -1.83 11.41 8.82
N VAL A 37 -1.79 10.25 9.45
CA VAL A 37 -2.23 9.00 8.86
C VAL A 37 -3.75 8.90 9.02
N TYR A 38 -4.44 8.71 7.90
CA TYR A 38 -5.87 8.47 7.83
C TYR A 38 -6.10 7.02 7.40
N ILE A 39 -6.78 6.25 8.25
CA ILE A 39 -7.27 4.92 7.90
C ILE A 39 -8.71 5.08 7.42
N ASN A 40 -9.05 4.51 6.26
CA ASN A 40 -10.39 4.64 5.69
C ASN A 40 -11.44 4.00 6.61
N GLU A 41 -12.44 4.78 7.02
CA GLU A 41 -13.49 4.34 7.94
C GLU A 41 -14.43 3.29 7.33
N ASN A 42 -14.53 3.27 5.98
CA ASN A 42 -15.42 2.39 5.24
C ASN A 42 -14.86 0.98 5.02
N ILE A 43 -13.60 0.72 5.40
CA ILE A 43 -13.08 -0.65 5.39
C ILE A 43 -13.49 -1.39 6.66
N GLY A 44 -13.63 -2.71 6.60
CA GLY A 44 -14.02 -3.51 7.77
C GLY A 44 -13.00 -3.42 8.92
N ASP A 45 -13.47 -3.48 10.17
CA ASP A 45 -12.62 -3.29 11.36
C ASP A 45 -11.49 -4.32 11.48
N THR A 46 -11.70 -5.53 10.97
CA THR A 46 -10.64 -6.55 10.89
C THR A 46 -9.49 -6.07 10.00
N LEU A 47 -9.78 -5.42 8.87
CA LEU A 47 -8.74 -4.88 8.00
C LEU A 47 -8.07 -3.65 8.64
N LYS A 48 -8.84 -2.76 9.29
CA LYS A 48 -8.29 -1.59 10.01
C LYS A 48 -7.22 -1.98 11.02
N ARG A 49 -7.40 -3.07 11.76
CA ARG A 49 -6.43 -3.57 12.76
C ARG A 49 -5.16 -4.19 12.15
N ARG A 50 -5.15 -4.47 10.84
CA ARG A 50 -4.03 -5.12 10.15
C ARG A 50 -3.22 -4.16 9.30
N VAL A 51 -3.75 -2.99 8.96
CA VAL A 51 -3.04 -1.99 8.15
C VAL A 51 -2.32 -0.99 9.03
N GLU A 52 -1.10 -0.62 8.65
CA GLU A 52 -0.31 0.37 9.36
C GLU A 52 0.57 1.16 8.38
N PHE A 53 0.87 2.40 8.74
CA PHE A 53 1.85 3.24 8.06
C PHE A 53 3.08 3.43 8.94
N LEU A 54 4.25 3.10 8.39
CA LEU A 54 5.56 3.24 9.05
C LEU A 54 6.50 4.20 8.29
N GLY A 55 5.97 4.95 7.33
CA GLY A 55 6.76 5.85 6.51
C GLY A 55 7.13 7.17 7.21
N ASN A 56 8.05 7.90 6.57
CA ASN A 56 8.38 9.28 6.87
C ASN A 56 8.46 10.03 5.54
N LEU A 57 7.42 10.81 5.24
CA LEU A 57 7.26 11.46 3.95
C LEU A 57 8.29 12.56 3.72
N THR A 58 8.76 13.24 4.76
CA THR A 58 9.79 14.29 4.68
C THR A 58 11.12 13.76 4.14
N ILE A 59 11.43 12.48 4.39
CA ILE A 59 12.65 11.81 3.87
C ILE A 59 12.35 10.86 2.70
N GLY A 60 11.18 10.99 2.07
CA GLY A 60 10.83 10.24 0.87
C GLY A 60 10.49 8.77 1.08
N ARG A 61 9.99 8.38 2.27
CA ARG A 61 9.66 6.99 2.60
C ARG A 61 8.17 6.80 2.86
N ALA A 62 7.52 5.93 2.10
CA ALA A 62 6.12 5.55 2.29
C ALA A 62 6.00 4.03 2.47
N TRP A 63 6.06 3.57 3.72
CA TRP A 63 5.99 2.16 4.05
C TRP A 63 4.62 1.80 4.62
N PHE A 64 3.99 0.80 4.03
CA PHE A 64 2.70 0.27 4.43
C PHE A 64 2.87 -1.18 4.86
N VAL A 65 2.15 -1.56 5.91
CA VAL A 65 2.16 -2.93 6.44
C VAL A 65 0.75 -3.50 6.35
N LEU A 66 0.65 -4.74 5.86
CA LEU A 66 -0.52 -5.59 6.03
C LEU A 66 -0.14 -6.78 6.92
N LYS A 67 -0.64 -6.80 8.15
CA LYS A 67 -0.35 -7.84 9.16
C LYS A 67 -1.36 -8.99 9.06
N ASN A 68 -1.01 -10.13 9.66
CA ASN A 68 -1.89 -11.28 9.80
C ASN A 68 -2.55 -11.68 8.47
N LEU A 69 -1.70 -11.92 7.47
CA LEU A 69 -2.11 -12.26 6.11
C LEU A 69 -2.94 -13.54 6.07
N THR A 70 -3.92 -13.54 5.18
CA THR A 70 -4.79 -14.67 4.85
C THR A 70 -4.78 -14.87 3.33
N VAL A 71 -5.22 -16.03 2.85
CA VAL A 71 -5.31 -16.30 1.40
C VAL A 71 -6.16 -15.26 0.65
N ASN A 72 -7.14 -14.67 1.34
CA ASN A 72 -8.02 -13.62 0.81
C ASN A 72 -7.31 -12.27 0.59
N ASP A 73 -6.07 -12.12 1.09
CA ASP A 73 -5.23 -10.95 0.86
C ASP A 73 -4.39 -11.07 -0.41
N THR A 74 -4.53 -12.17 -1.17
CA THR A 74 -3.95 -12.27 -2.51
C THR A 74 -4.60 -11.22 -3.40
N ASN A 75 -3.84 -10.22 -3.85
CA ASN A 75 -4.35 -9.13 -4.68
C ASN A 75 -3.22 -8.35 -5.35
N GLU A 76 -3.59 -7.44 -6.25
CA GLU A 76 -2.73 -6.33 -6.67
C GLU A 76 -2.98 -5.12 -5.77
N TYR A 77 -1.89 -4.59 -5.21
CA TYR A 77 -1.88 -3.40 -4.38
C TYR A 77 -1.25 -2.24 -5.14
N ILE A 78 -1.71 -1.03 -4.86
CA ILE A 78 -1.17 0.20 -5.43
C ILE A 78 -0.88 1.21 -4.34
N ALA A 79 0.27 1.86 -4.43
CA ALA A 79 0.55 3.14 -3.78
C ALA A 79 0.47 4.24 -4.84
N SER A 80 -0.26 5.31 -4.56
CA SER A 80 -0.27 6.54 -5.37
C SER A 80 0.52 7.60 -4.60
N ILE A 81 1.67 8.01 -5.13
CA ILE A 81 2.60 8.93 -4.47
C ILE A 81 2.59 10.26 -5.21
N SER A 82 2.31 11.34 -4.49
CA SER A 82 2.49 12.70 -4.97
C SER A 82 3.80 13.27 -4.45
N ASP A 83 4.69 13.64 -5.35
CA ASP A 83 5.98 14.29 -5.06
C ASP A 83 6.09 15.71 -5.66
N ASP A 84 4.98 16.17 -6.25
CA ASP A 84 4.72 17.51 -6.75
C ASP A 84 3.19 17.73 -6.78
N VAL A 85 2.74 18.98 -6.79
CA VAL A 85 1.32 19.38 -6.71
C VAL A 85 0.51 18.81 -7.87
N SER A 86 1.14 18.65 -9.04
CA SER A 86 0.47 18.18 -10.27
C SER A 86 0.73 16.71 -10.60
N ARG A 87 1.65 16.05 -9.87
CA ARG A 87 2.16 14.74 -10.25
C ARG A 87 1.73 13.67 -9.25
N VAL A 88 1.15 12.60 -9.78
CA VAL A 88 0.83 11.38 -9.04
C VAL A 88 1.51 10.22 -9.74
N LEU A 89 2.37 9.51 -9.02
CA LEU A 89 3.13 8.37 -9.50
C LEU A 89 2.50 7.08 -8.92
N PRO A 90 1.94 6.20 -9.76
CA PRO A 90 1.39 4.94 -9.31
C PRO A 90 2.46 3.86 -9.23
N TYR A 91 2.34 3.02 -8.22
CA TYR A 91 3.35 2.05 -7.84
C TYR A 91 2.67 0.77 -7.38
N TYR A 92 2.86 -0.34 -8.12
CA TYR A 92 2.09 -1.57 -7.92
C TYR A 92 2.90 -2.73 -7.36
N ALA A 93 2.27 -3.54 -6.52
CA ALA A 93 2.83 -4.78 -6.01
C ALA A 93 1.78 -5.88 -6.08
N HIS A 94 2.12 -7.01 -6.68
CA HIS A 94 1.30 -8.22 -6.60
C HIS A 94 1.70 -9.01 -5.36
N LEU A 95 0.72 -9.31 -4.50
CA LEU A 95 0.88 -10.15 -3.33
C LEU A 95 0.13 -11.45 -3.55
N MET A 96 0.82 -12.57 -3.37
CA MET A 96 0.23 -13.90 -3.33
C MET A 96 0.43 -14.49 -1.93
N VAL A 97 -0.66 -14.89 -1.29
CA VAL A 97 -0.65 -15.52 0.03
C VAL A 97 -1.12 -16.96 -0.10
N ALA A 98 -0.27 -17.90 0.28
CA ALA A 98 -0.58 -19.32 0.28
C ALA A 98 -0.77 -19.86 1.69
N GLU A 99 -1.59 -20.90 1.84
CA GLU A 99 -1.68 -21.64 3.09
C GLU A 99 -0.33 -22.28 3.41
N LYS A 100 0.06 -22.20 4.68
CA LYS A 100 1.29 -22.84 5.16
C LYS A 100 1.13 -24.36 5.07
N GLY A 101 1.66 -24.98 4.02
CA GLY A 101 1.66 -26.44 3.84
C GLY A 101 1.35 -26.97 2.44
N LYS A 102 0.93 -26.11 1.49
CA LYS A 102 0.82 -26.49 0.07
C LYS A 102 1.97 -25.86 -0.72
N ALA A 103 2.95 -26.66 -1.09
CA ALA A 103 3.87 -26.30 -2.17
C ALA A 103 3.06 -26.11 -3.47
N PRO A 104 3.43 -25.17 -4.36
CA PRO A 104 2.80 -25.09 -5.67
C PRO A 104 3.02 -26.42 -6.41
N SER A 105 1.94 -27.07 -6.84
CA SER A 105 2.03 -28.26 -7.69
C SER A 105 2.67 -27.85 -9.00
N SER A 106 3.85 -28.41 -9.29
CA SER A 106 4.61 -28.23 -10.53
C SER A 106 4.02 -29.04 -11.68
N ASP A 107 2.70 -29.06 -11.84
CA ASP A 107 2.03 -29.85 -12.87
C ASP A 107 1.59 -28.96 -14.03
N LEU A 108 2.56 -28.27 -14.64
CA LEU A 108 2.49 -27.71 -15.99
C LEU A 108 3.91 -27.58 -16.56
N ILE A 109 4.51 -28.71 -16.95
CA ILE A 109 5.48 -28.79 -18.05
C ILE A 109 5.05 -29.95 -18.95
#